data_AF-A0A931Q3T4-F1
#
_entry.id   AF-A0A931Q3T4-F1
#
_cell.length_a   1.000
_cell.length_b   1.000
_cell.length_c   1.000
_cell.angle_alpha   90.00
_cell.angle_beta   90.00
_cell.angle_gamma   90.00
#
_symmetry.space_group_name_H-M   'P 1'
#
loop_
_entity.id
_entity.type
_entity.pdbx_description
1 polymer ?
#
loop_
_entity_poly.entity_id
_entity_poly.type
_entity_poly.pdbx_seq_one_letter_code
_entity_poly.pdbx_strand_id
1 'polypeptide(L)'
;MYKKILTAVNEHLNSEVTARYAMNLARVSGARLYLCFVAEKEMTAPTINRAKEAVKRISLEAEKIGIVIEAITETGDPVKK
;
A
#
# COMPACT_ATOMS: atom_id res chain seq x y z
N MET A 1 -11.75 9.80 15.27
CA MET A 1 -10.83 8.65 15.06
C MET A 1 -11.01 8.14 13.63
N TYR A 2 -9.94 7.79 12.92
CA TYR A 2 -10.00 7.38 11.51
C TYR A 2 -10.69 6.02 11.35
N LYS A 3 -11.59 5.88 10.38
CA LYS A 3 -12.30 4.61 10.08
C LYS A 3 -11.72 3.84 8.88
N LYS A 4 -11.05 4.57 7.99
CA LYS A 4 -10.41 4.07 6.77
C LYS A 4 -9.08 4.80 6.62
N ILE A 5 -8.02 4.07 6.29
CA ILE A 5 -6.69 4.61 6.07
C ILE A 5 -6.26 4.16 4.67
N LEU A 6 -5.79 5.11 3.87
CA LEU A 6 -5.22 4.87 2.55
C LEU A 6 -3.74 5.23 2.62
N THR A 7 -2.88 4.37 2.08
CA THR A 7 -1.44 4.66 1.92
C THR A 7 -1.00 4.29 0.52
N ALA A 8 -0.24 5.18 -0.11
CA ALA A 8 0.38 4.92 -1.39
C ALA A 8 1.62 4.03 -1.20
N VAL A 9 1.81 3.06 -2.09
CA VAL A 9 2.97 2.17 -2.14
C VAL A 9 3.52 2.20 -3.57
N ASN A 10 4.83 2.41 -3.70
CA ASN A 10 5.55 2.41 -4.97
C ASN A 10 6.80 1.52 -4.86
N GLU A 11 7.72 1.63 -5.81
CA GLU A 11 8.94 0.82 -5.86
C GLU A 11 9.99 1.21 -4.80
N HIS A 12 9.82 2.35 -4.14
CA HIS A 12 10.80 2.88 -3.20
C HIS A 12 10.51 2.43 -1.77
N LEU A 13 11.58 2.15 -1.01
CA LEU A 13 11.52 1.65 0.37
C LEU A 13 10.78 2.60 1.33
N ASN A 14 10.86 3.91 1.10
CA ASN A 14 10.17 4.90 1.93
C ASN A 14 8.64 4.74 1.90
N SER A 15 8.08 4.33 0.77
CA SER A 15 6.64 4.04 0.66
C SER A 15 6.26 2.79 1.46
N GLU A 16 7.11 1.75 1.47
CA GLU A 16 6.90 0.56 2.28
C GLU A 16 6.98 0.87 3.78
N VAL A 17 7.94 1.69 4.20
CA VAL A 17 8.05 2.15 5.59
C VAL A 17 6.79 2.91 6.00
N THR A 18 6.31 3.82 5.16
CA THR A 18 5.07 4.57 5.39
C THR A 18 3.87 3.64 5.55
N ALA A 19 3.75 2.63 4.70
CA ALA A 19 2.66 1.66 4.78
C ALA A 19 2.69 0.82 6.07
N ARG A 20 3.87 0.50 6.61
CA ARG A 20 4.01 -0.18 7.91
C ARG A 20 3.53 0.69 9.07
N TYR A 21 3.76 2.00 9.03
CA TYR A 21 3.19 2.94 10.00
C TYR A 21 1.67 3.05 9.84
N ALA A 22 1.17 3.14 8.60
CA ALA A 22 -0.27 3.16 8.31
C ALA A 22 -0.97 1.89 8.82
N MET A 23 -0.32 0.72 8.68
CA MET A 23 -0.78 -0.55 9.21
C MET A 23 -0.83 -0.56 10.74
N ASN A 24 0.20 -0.08 11.42
CA ASN A 24 0.16 0.06 12.88
C ASN A 24 -0.94 1.03 13.33
N LEU A 25 -1.13 2.15 12.63
CA LEU A 25 -2.21 3.08 12.90
C LEU A 25 -3.59 2.42 12.70
N ALA A 26 -3.76 1.65 11.62
CA ALA A 26 -4.98 0.90 11.35
C ALA A 26 -5.29 -0.10 12.47
N ARG A 27 -4.27 -0.82 12.95
CA ARG A 27 -4.39 -1.77 14.07
C ARG A 27 -4.90 -1.11 15.34
N VAL A 28 -4.27 -0.02 15.77
CA VAL A 28 -4.62 0.64 17.06
C VAL A 28 -5.94 1.40 16.98
N SER A 29 -6.37 1.79 15.78
CA SER A 29 -7.63 2.52 15.57
C SER A 29 -8.80 1.63 15.15
N GLY A 30 -8.57 0.33 14.89
CA GLY A 30 -9.57 -0.56 14.32
C GLY A 30 -10.01 -0.15 12.91
N ALA A 31 -9.19 0.60 12.19
CA ALA A 31 -9.52 1.08 10.85
C ALA A 31 -9.22 0.02 9.77
N ARG A 32 -9.96 0.09 8.67
CA ARG A 32 -9.63 -0.68 7.46
C ARG A 32 -8.48 -0.02 6.72
N LEU A 33 -7.49 -0.80 6.29
CA LEU A 33 -6.34 -0.31 5.54
C LEU A 33 -6.51 -0.56 4.03
N TYR A 34 -6.16 0.45 3.24
CA TYR A 34 -6.10 0.38 1.79
C TYR A 34 -4.67 0.70 1.34
N LEU A 35 -4.06 -0.19 0.56
CA LEU A 35 -2.82 0.06 -0.15
C LEU A 35 -3.15 0.49 -1.57
N CYS A 36 -2.59 1.59 -2.04
CA CYS A 36 -2.75 2.04 -3.42
C CYS A 36 -1.41 2.04 -4.13
N PHE A 37 -1.32 1.33 -5.25
CA PHE A 37 -0.23 1.44 -6.19
C PHE A 37 -0.79 1.90 -7.55
N VAL A 38 -0.28 3.02 -8.07
CA VAL A 38 -0.63 3.54 -9.39
C VAL A 38 0.59 3.41 -10.29
N ALA A 39 0.47 2.57 -11.32
CA ALA A 39 1.52 2.41 -12.32
C ALA A 39 1.46 3.56 -13.34
N GLU A 40 2.50 4.38 -13.41
CA GLU A 40 2.63 5.42 -14.44
C GLU A 40 2.96 4.80 -15.81
N LYS A 41 2.58 5.51 -16.89
CA LYS A 41 2.73 5.00 -18.27
C LYS A 41 4.17 4.62 -18.64
N GLU A 42 5.15 5.30 -18.05
CA GLU A 42 6.57 5.12 -18.37
C GLU A 42 7.28 4.14 -17.42
N MET A 43 6.55 3.53 -16.48
CA MET A 43 7.15 2.55 -15.57
C MET A 43 7.57 1.28 -16.30
N THR A 44 8.81 0.88 -16.06
CA THR A 44 9.34 -0.39 -16.57
C THR A 44 8.77 -1.59 -15.79
N ALA A 45 8.67 -2.75 -16.43
CA ALA A 45 8.20 -3.98 -15.79
C ALA A 45 8.96 -4.34 -14.48
N PRO A 46 10.29 -4.19 -14.38
CA PRO A 46 11.00 -4.40 -13.11
C PRO A 46 10.56 -3.44 -12.01
N THR A 47 10.24 -2.20 -12.35
CA THR A 47 9.78 -1.18 -11.39
C THR A 47 8.39 -1.52 -10.87
N ILE A 48 7.48 -1.91 -11.77
CA ILE A 48 6.14 -2.39 -11.42
C ILE A 48 6.24 -3.64 -10.53
N ASN A 49 7.14 -4.58 -10.85
CA ASN A 49 7.33 -5.79 -10.05
C ASN A 49 7.82 -5.46 -8.62
N ARG A 50 8.78 -4.54 -8.48
CA ARG A 50 9.23 -4.09 -7.14
C ARG A 50 8.09 -3.50 -6.31
N ALA A 51 7.25 -2.66 -6.91
CA ALA A 51 6.08 -2.10 -6.23
C ALA A 51 5.07 -3.18 -5.81
N LYS A 52 4.78 -4.14 -6.70
CA LYS A 52 3.91 -5.29 -6.40
C LYS A 52 4.46 -6.18 -5.28
N GLU A 53 5.77 -6.39 -5.25
CA GLU A 53 6.42 -7.12 -4.17
C GLU A 53 6.33 -6.38 -2.83
N ALA A 54 6.47 -5.06 -2.82
CA ALA A 54 6.28 -4.25 -1.62
C ALA A 54 4.83 -4.37 -1.10
N VAL A 55 3.83 -4.21 -1.99
CA VAL A 55 2.42 -4.42 -1.65
C VAL A 55 2.19 -5.82 -1.08
N LYS A 56 2.74 -6.86 -1.71
CA LYS A 56 2.62 -8.25 -1.24
C LYS A 56 3.22 -8.45 0.15
N ARG A 57 4.42 -7.91 0.43
CA ARG A 57 5.06 -8.00 1.74
C ARG A 57 4.19 -7.38 2.83
N ILE A 58 3.63 -6.18 2.57
CA ILE A 58 2.76 -5.48 3.53
C ILE A 58 1.46 -6.26 3.76
N SER A 59 0.81 -6.75 2.70
CA SER A 59 -0.43 -7.54 2.84
C SER A 59 -0.23 -8.81 3.67
N LEU A 60 0.85 -9.56 3.42
CA LEU A 60 1.18 -10.76 4.20
C LEU A 60 1.46 -10.45 5.68
N GLU A 61 2.00 -9.27 5.98
CA GLU A 61 2.24 -8.84 7.35
C GLU A 61 0.94 -8.42 8.04
N ALA A 62 0.07 -7.68 7.34
CA ALA A 62 -1.24 -7.28 7.82
C ALA A 62 -2.13 -8.49 8.16
N GLU A 63 -2.09 -9.53 7.32
CA GLU A 63 -2.78 -10.81 7.57
C GLU A 63 -2.30 -11.47 8.88
N LYS A 64 -0.98 -11.52 9.12
CA LYS A 64 -0.41 -12.11 10.34
C LYS A 64 -0.86 -11.43 11.63
N ILE A 65 -1.18 -10.13 11.56
CA ILE A 65 -1.59 -9.33 12.72
C ILE A 65 -3.10 -9.03 12.74
N GLY A 66 -3.87 -9.70 11.88
CA GLY A 66 -5.34 -9.66 11.91
C GLY A 66 -5.98 -8.36 11.42
N ILE A 67 -5.31 -7.62 10.54
CA ILE A 67 -5.84 -6.37 9.98
C ILE A 67 -6.55 -6.65 8.66
N VAL A 68 -7.74 -6.05 8.49
CA VAL A 68 -8.43 -6.04 7.20
C VAL A 68 -7.74 -5.07 6.25
N ILE A 69 -7.11 -5.60 5.21
CA ILE A 69 -6.39 -4.85 4.19
C ILE A 69 -6.97 -5.09 2.80
N GLU A 70 -6.95 -4.07 1.96
CA GLU A 70 -7.29 -4.16 0.54
C GLU A 70 -6.18 -3.51 -0.30
N ALA A 71 -5.74 -4.18 -1.36
CA ALA A 71 -4.73 -3.66 -2.27
C ALA A 71 -5.39 -3.23 -3.59
N ILE A 72 -5.21 -1.96 -3.95
CA ILE A 72 -5.70 -1.34 -5.17
C ILE A 72 -4.50 -1.14 -6.08
N THR A 73 -4.54 -1.69 -7.28
CA THR A 73 -3.53 -1.50 -8.31
C THR A 73 -4.16 -0.90 -9.55
N GLU A 74 -3.74 0.30 -9.89
CA GLU A 74 -4.28 1.10 -10.99
C GLU A 74 -3.17 1.49 -11.97
N THR A 75 -3.55 2.08 -13.10
CA THR A 75 -2.62 2.69 -14.06
C THR A 75 -3.04 4.14 -14.27
N GLY A 76 -2.11 5.09 -14.25
CA GLY A 76 -2.43 6.51 -14.40
C GLY A 76 -1.46 7.46 -13.72
N ASP A 77 -1.96 8.64 -13.37
CA ASP A 77 -1.25 9.68 -12.60
C ASP A 77 -1.51 9.43 -11.10
N PRO A 78 -0.47 9.16 -10.28
CA PRO A 78 -0.62 8.81 -8.86
C PRO A 78 -1.28 9.89 -8.00
N VAL A 79 -1.33 11.14 -8.46
CA VAL A 79 -1.95 12.26 -7.74
C VAL A 79 -3.44 12.40 -8.11
N LYS A 80 -3.83 11.94 -9.31
CA LYS A 80 -5.20 12.08 -9.84
C LYS A 80 -6.08 10.84 -9.69
N LYS A 81 -5.48 9.68 -9.47
CA LYS A 81 -6.17 8.38 -9.39
C LYS A 81 -6.61 8.03 -7.97
#